data_AF-A0A2H3A7U6-F1
#
_entry.id   AF-A0A2H3A7U6-F1
#
_cell.length_a   1.000
_cell.length_b   1.000
_cell.length_c   1.000
_cell.angle_alpha   90.00
_cell.angle_beta   90.00
_cell.angle_gamma   90.00
#
_symmetry.space_group_name_H-M   'P 1'
#
loop_
_entity.id
_entity.type
_entity.pdbx_description
1 polymer ?
#
loop_
_entity_poly.entity_id
_entity_poly.type
_entity_poly.pdbx_seq_one_letter_code
_entity_poly.pdbx_strand_id
1 'polypeptide(L)'
;MDRLPPELMLKIVGDSQIDHSDLRRLRLVSKHVTATATSRLFTRIYISKLHSDRDAFLNIAAQPHLAVAVRSVTWLELAEDDTDLPYVANPPVRWLRLPQDQVPSAGVADDLDFLLCRLPRMARALFWLPFEDFSSYFTGTEKRMQAIRSFMPDFFAALDRMPNLREFASRPMHPKRELVQPSGLSTPLYPMTCQIFRQNITQIQTRHG
;
A
#
# COMPACT_ATOMS: atom_id res chain seq x y z
N MET A 1 25.37 -19.14 -20.11
CA MET A 1 25.40 -18.50 -18.77
C MET A 1 25.86 -19.45 -17.68
N ASP A 2 25.85 -20.78 -17.89
CA ASP A 2 26.11 -21.79 -16.83
C ASP A 2 27.57 -21.92 -16.37
N ARG A 3 28.49 -21.13 -16.94
CA ARG A 3 29.91 -21.08 -16.54
C ARG A 3 30.27 -19.81 -15.78
N LEU A 4 29.30 -18.92 -15.56
CA LEU A 4 29.58 -17.67 -14.84
C LEU A 4 29.65 -17.98 -13.34
N PRO A 5 30.73 -17.59 -12.63
CA PRO A 5 30.79 -17.70 -11.18
C PRO A 5 29.60 -17.00 -10.50
N PRO A 6 29.08 -17.57 -9.39
CA PRO A 6 27.94 -17.01 -8.67
C PRO A 6 28.14 -15.53 -8.27
N GLU A 7 29.36 -15.15 -7.93
CA GLU A 7 29.73 -13.80 -7.49
C GLU A 7 29.59 -12.79 -8.63
N LEU A 8 29.99 -13.19 -9.84
CA LEU A 8 29.84 -12.35 -11.03
C LEU A 8 28.37 -12.26 -11.45
N MET A 9 27.60 -13.33 -11.32
CA MET A 9 26.16 -13.31 -11.55
C MET A 9 25.46 -12.35 -10.58
N LEU A 10 25.85 -12.37 -9.31
CA LEU A 10 25.28 -11.50 -8.29
C LEU A 10 25.64 -10.03 -8.52
N LYS A 11 26.84 -9.75 -9.06
CA LYS A 11 27.21 -8.39 -9.52
C LYS A 11 26.36 -7.92 -10.69
N ILE A 12 26.13 -8.77 -11.70
CA ILE A 12 25.31 -8.42 -12.86
C ILE A 12 23.87 -8.15 -12.42
N VAL A 13 23.26 -9.09 -11.69
CA VAL A 13 21.89 -8.98 -11.17
C VAL A 13 21.74 -7.84 -10.13
N GLY A 14 22.85 -7.47 -9.48
CA GLY A 14 22.91 -6.37 -8.52
C GLY A 14 23.13 -5.00 -9.15
N ASP A 15 23.38 -4.92 -10.46
CA ASP A 15 23.63 -3.67 -11.18
C ASP A 15 22.40 -2.76 -11.13
N SER A 16 22.62 -1.48 -10.83
CA SER A 16 21.57 -0.44 -10.78
C SER A 16 20.84 -0.21 -12.10
N GLN A 17 21.43 -0.64 -13.22
CA GLN A 17 20.81 -0.58 -14.55
C GLN A 17 19.74 -1.66 -14.76
N ILE A 18 19.71 -2.70 -13.93
CA ILE A 18 18.70 -3.76 -14.03
C ILE A 18 17.55 -3.42 -13.09
N ASP A 19 16.41 -3.08 -13.69
CA ASP A 19 15.21 -2.76 -12.92
C ASP A 19 14.49 -4.03 -12.42
N HIS A 20 13.47 -3.82 -11.59
CA HIS A 20 12.71 -4.92 -11.00
C HIS A 20 11.89 -5.71 -12.05
N SER A 21 11.57 -5.12 -13.20
CA SER A 21 10.88 -5.78 -14.31
C SER A 21 11.84 -6.72 -15.06
N ASP A 22 13.05 -6.25 -15.31
CA ASP A 22 14.11 -7.01 -15.94
C ASP A 22 14.56 -8.17 -15.06
N LEU A 23 14.65 -7.98 -13.74
CA LEU A 23 14.88 -9.07 -12.79
C LEU A 23 13.80 -10.16 -12.87
N ARG A 24 12.53 -9.79 -13.04
CA ARG A 24 11.43 -10.77 -13.22
C ARG A 24 11.58 -11.56 -14.52
N ARG A 25 12.01 -10.91 -15.60
CA ARG A 25 12.28 -11.56 -16.90
C ARG A 25 13.51 -12.46 -16.83
N LEU A 26 14.60 -11.99 -16.21
CA LEU A 26 15.84 -12.73 -16.01
C LEU A 26 15.62 -14.02 -15.24
N ARG A 27 14.70 -14.02 -14.28
CA ARG A 27 14.30 -15.22 -13.53
C ARG A 27 13.86 -16.38 -14.42
N LEU A 28 13.38 -16.11 -15.64
CA LEU A 28 12.87 -17.11 -16.57
C LEU A 28 13.94 -17.67 -17.53
N VAL A 29 15.15 -17.09 -17.56
CA VAL A 29 16.18 -17.42 -18.57
C VAL A 29 16.86 -18.76 -18.29
N SER A 30 17.21 -19.04 -17.03
CA SER A 30 17.86 -20.30 -16.64
C SER A 30 17.75 -20.54 -15.13
N LYS A 31 17.83 -21.80 -14.69
CA LYS A 31 17.76 -22.17 -13.26
C LYS A 31 18.81 -21.44 -12.40
N HIS A 32 20.01 -21.24 -12.93
CA HIS A 32 21.09 -20.55 -12.23
C HIS A 32 20.77 -19.07 -12.02
N VAL A 33 20.26 -18.38 -13.04
CA VAL A 33 19.81 -16.99 -12.94
C VAL A 33 18.56 -16.87 -12.06
N THR A 34 17.66 -17.86 -12.11
CA THR A 34 16.45 -17.90 -11.27
C THR A 34 16.78 -17.74 -9.80
N ALA A 35 17.74 -18.50 -9.27
CA ALA A 35 18.08 -18.46 -7.85
C ALA A 35 18.61 -17.07 -7.42
N THR A 36 19.56 -16.53 -8.19
CA THR A 36 20.18 -15.22 -7.91
C THR A 36 19.19 -14.06 -8.07
N ALA A 37 18.40 -14.07 -9.14
CA ALA A 37 17.37 -13.05 -9.39
C ALA A 37 16.27 -13.11 -8.33
N THR A 38 15.81 -14.31 -7.94
CA THR A 38 14.81 -14.48 -6.88
C THR A 38 15.34 -13.95 -5.55
N SER A 39 16.57 -14.32 -5.17
CA SER A 39 17.20 -13.81 -3.94
C SER A 39 17.24 -12.28 -3.91
N ARG A 40 17.60 -11.65 -5.04
CA ARG A 40 17.65 -10.19 -5.17
C ARG A 40 16.27 -9.54 -5.09
N LEU A 41 15.28 -10.09 -5.80
CA LEU A 41 13.90 -9.61 -5.85
C LEU A 41 13.23 -9.59 -4.48
N PHE A 42 13.48 -10.63 -3.68
CA PHE A 42 12.85 -10.79 -2.36
C PHE A 42 13.73 -10.33 -1.20
N THR A 43 14.90 -9.73 -1.47
CA THR A 43 15.79 -9.20 -0.42
C THR A 43 15.08 -8.16 0.45
N ARG A 44 14.29 -7.29 -0.18
CA ARG A 44 13.46 -6.30 0.51
C ARG A 44 12.01 -6.48 0.08
N ILE A 45 11.12 -6.60 1.05
CA ILE A 45 9.69 -6.73 0.81
C ILE A 45 8.93 -5.62 1.55
N TYR A 46 7.69 -5.40 1.12
CA TYR A 46 6.88 -4.29 1.60
C TYR A 46 5.57 -4.82 2.17
N ILE A 47 5.08 -4.12 3.18
CA ILE A 47 3.74 -4.31 3.75
C ILE A 47 3.10 -2.92 3.89
N SER A 48 1.78 -2.84 3.73
CA SER A 48 1.02 -1.60 3.96
C SER A 48 -0.41 -1.95 4.38
N LYS A 49 -1.26 -0.94 4.51
CA LYS A 49 -2.70 -1.09 4.75
C LYS A 49 -3.45 -1.73 3.58
N LEU A 50 -2.82 -1.89 2.41
CA LEU A 50 -3.45 -2.47 1.21
C LEU A 50 -3.57 -3.99 1.32
N HIS A 51 -4.71 -4.53 0.91
CA HIS A 51 -4.93 -5.99 0.86
C HIS A 51 -3.84 -6.69 0.05
N SER A 52 -3.52 -6.17 -1.12
CA SER A 52 -2.50 -6.73 -2.02
C SER A 52 -1.12 -6.86 -1.35
N ASP A 53 -0.72 -5.87 -0.55
CA ASP A 53 0.58 -5.87 0.14
C ASP A 53 0.59 -6.86 1.30
N ARG A 54 -0.48 -6.88 2.09
CA ARG A 54 -0.63 -7.86 3.18
C ARG A 54 -0.59 -9.28 2.64
N ASP A 55 -1.36 -9.55 1.59
CA ASP A 55 -1.46 -10.90 1.04
C ASP A 55 -0.15 -11.30 0.35
N ALA A 56 0.54 -10.38 -0.33
CA ALA A 56 1.88 -10.62 -0.86
C ALA A 56 2.91 -10.93 0.24
N PHE A 57 2.90 -10.15 1.33
CA PHE A 57 3.76 -10.37 2.49
C PHE A 57 3.55 -11.76 3.10
N LEU A 58 2.30 -12.14 3.37
CA LEU A 58 1.96 -13.45 3.93
C LEU A 58 2.34 -14.60 2.98
N ASN A 59 2.10 -14.43 1.67
CA ASN A 59 2.47 -15.42 0.66
C ASN A 59 3.99 -15.62 0.56
N ILE A 60 4.78 -14.55 0.65
CA ILE A 60 6.25 -14.64 0.67
C ILE A 60 6.72 -15.38 1.93
N ALA A 61 6.16 -15.01 3.09
CA ALA A 61 6.49 -15.65 4.37
C ALA A 61 6.13 -17.14 4.41
N ALA A 62 5.05 -17.54 3.73
CA ALA A 62 4.61 -18.93 3.66
C ALA A 62 5.52 -19.82 2.80
N GLN A 63 6.39 -19.25 1.96
CA GLN A 63 7.27 -19.98 1.05
C GLN A 63 8.72 -19.99 1.58
N PRO A 64 9.23 -21.12 2.13
CA PRO A 64 10.54 -21.14 2.76
C PRO A 64 11.69 -20.65 1.87
N HIS A 65 11.65 -20.99 0.58
CA HIS A 65 12.67 -20.59 -0.39
C HIS A 65 12.66 -19.08 -0.72
N LEU A 66 11.54 -18.38 -0.50
CA LEU A 66 11.45 -16.91 -0.62
C LEU A 66 11.76 -16.24 0.73
N ALA A 67 11.21 -16.75 1.82
CA ALA A 67 11.38 -16.20 3.15
C ALA A 67 12.86 -16.15 3.59
N VAL A 68 13.65 -17.16 3.21
CA VAL A 68 15.11 -17.18 3.44
C VAL A 68 15.84 -16.05 2.68
N ALA A 69 15.30 -15.55 1.57
CA ALA A 69 15.91 -14.44 0.85
C ALA A 69 15.62 -13.07 1.50
N VAL A 70 14.59 -12.97 2.33
CA VAL A 70 14.16 -11.70 2.93
C VAL A 70 15.18 -11.24 3.97
N ARG A 71 15.63 -9.99 3.82
CA ARG A 71 16.54 -9.31 4.76
C ARG A 71 15.96 -8.04 5.36
N SER A 72 15.03 -7.42 4.66
CA SER A 72 14.43 -6.14 5.03
C SER A 72 12.93 -6.19 4.77
N VAL A 73 12.14 -5.84 5.79
CA VAL A 73 10.69 -5.61 5.66
C VAL A 73 10.46 -4.12 5.89
N THR A 74 9.76 -3.47 4.97
CA THR A 74 9.40 -2.06 5.09
C THR A 74 7.88 -1.90 5.19
N TRP A 75 7.41 -1.34 6.29
CA TRP A 75 6.06 -0.81 6.41
C TRP A 75 5.95 0.48 5.61
N LEU A 76 5.08 0.49 4.61
CA LEU A 76 4.82 1.64 3.76
C LEU A 76 3.65 2.43 4.34
N GLU A 77 3.99 3.55 4.97
CA GLU A 77 3.07 4.49 5.55
C GLU A 77 2.30 5.20 4.45
N LEU A 78 0.97 5.16 4.50
CA LEU A 78 0.21 6.13 3.71
C LEU A 78 0.33 7.49 4.41
N ALA A 79 0.17 8.60 3.69
CA ALA A 79 0.18 9.95 4.29
C ALA A 79 -0.85 10.14 5.43
N GLU A 80 -1.80 9.21 5.52
CA GLU A 80 -2.81 9.06 6.55
C GLU A 80 -2.31 8.40 7.85
N ASP A 81 -1.06 7.93 7.90
CA ASP A 81 -0.45 7.39 9.13
C ASP A 81 0.01 8.51 10.09
N ASP A 82 0.26 9.71 9.58
CA ASP A 82 0.52 10.93 10.36
C ASP A 82 -0.71 11.83 10.54
N THR A 83 -1.81 11.50 9.84
CA THR A 83 -3.05 12.25 9.94
C THR A 83 -4.14 11.34 10.48
N ASP A 84 -4.49 11.52 11.75
CA ASP A 84 -5.91 11.70 12.06
C ASP A 84 -6.46 12.49 10.87
N LEU A 85 -7.34 11.92 10.07
CA LEU A 85 -7.89 12.57 8.90
C LEU A 85 -9.19 13.28 9.31
N PRO A 86 -9.24 14.31 10.19
CA PRO A 86 -10.47 15.05 10.35
C PRO A 86 -10.82 15.80 9.05
N TYR A 87 -9.86 15.96 8.11
CA TYR A 87 -10.02 16.78 6.90
C TYR A 87 -10.49 16.05 5.64
N VAL A 88 -10.24 14.73 5.52
CA VAL A 88 -10.91 13.92 4.47
C VAL A 88 -12.25 13.40 4.98
N ALA A 89 -12.36 13.21 6.30
CA ALA A 89 -13.53 12.66 6.98
C ALA A 89 -14.64 13.64 7.32
N ASN A 90 -14.30 14.92 7.35
CA ASN A 90 -15.23 16.01 7.49
C ASN A 90 -14.82 16.99 6.37
N PRO A 91 -15.40 16.92 5.16
CA PRO A 91 -15.56 18.17 4.42
C PRO A 91 -16.31 19.01 5.44
N PRO A 92 -15.71 20.09 5.99
CA PRO A 92 -16.32 20.80 7.10
C PRO A 92 -17.80 20.92 6.79
N VAL A 93 -18.71 20.56 7.69
CA VAL A 93 -20.16 20.67 7.45
C VAL A 93 -20.53 22.08 6.92
N ARG A 94 -19.61 23.05 7.09
CA ARG A 94 -19.53 24.34 6.40
C ARG A 94 -19.50 24.35 4.84
N TRP A 95 -18.97 23.34 4.15
CA TRP A 95 -18.98 23.19 2.68
C TRP A 95 -20.20 22.38 2.19
N LEU A 96 -20.81 21.57 3.07
CA LEU A 96 -21.97 20.71 2.76
C LEU A 96 -23.33 21.28 3.21
N ARG A 97 -23.35 22.37 3.97
CA ARG A 97 -24.56 23.21 4.06
C ARG A 97 -24.72 23.93 2.73
N LEU A 98 -25.23 23.21 1.72
CA LEU A 98 -26.09 23.87 0.75
C LEU A 98 -27.16 24.62 1.56
N PRO A 99 -27.41 25.90 1.28
CA PRO A 99 -28.60 26.58 1.79
C PRO A 99 -29.78 25.63 1.58
N GLN A 100 -30.58 25.42 2.63
CA GLN A 100 -31.64 24.40 2.69
C GLN A 100 -32.67 24.52 1.54
N ASP A 101 -32.60 25.60 0.77
CA ASP A 101 -33.47 25.97 -0.34
C ASP A 101 -32.83 25.78 -1.74
N GLN A 102 -31.61 25.24 -1.88
CA GLN A 102 -30.97 25.03 -3.19
C GLN A 102 -30.79 23.55 -3.51
N VAL A 103 -31.41 23.11 -4.61
CA VAL A 103 -31.10 21.81 -5.23
C VAL A 103 -29.66 21.87 -5.73
N PRO A 104 -28.76 20.95 -5.31
CA PRO A 104 -27.40 20.93 -5.80
C PRO A 104 -27.38 20.78 -7.31
N SER A 105 -26.52 21.54 -7.99
CA SER A 105 -26.30 21.34 -9.42
C SER A 105 -25.79 19.92 -9.66
N ALA A 106 -26.00 19.41 -10.88
CA ALA A 106 -25.60 18.04 -11.23
C ALA A 106 -24.12 17.73 -10.91
N GLY A 107 -23.22 18.72 -11.02
CA GLY A 107 -21.80 18.54 -10.67
C GLY A 107 -21.55 18.38 -9.18
N VAL A 108 -22.21 19.19 -8.34
CA VAL A 108 -22.08 19.12 -6.87
C VAL A 108 -22.70 17.83 -6.32
N ALA A 109 -23.79 17.37 -6.93
CA ALA A 109 -24.41 16.10 -6.58
C ALA A 109 -23.51 14.89 -6.91
N ASP A 110 -22.82 14.91 -8.06
CA ASP A 110 -21.88 13.84 -8.43
C ASP A 110 -20.61 13.86 -7.55
N ASP A 111 -20.08 15.05 -7.21
CA ASP A 111 -18.97 15.18 -6.25
C ASP A 111 -19.35 14.63 -4.87
N LEU A 112 -20.58 14.91 -4.42
CA LEU A 112 -21.08 14.45 -3.13
C LEU A 112 -21.33 12.93 -3.13
N ASP A 113 -21.90 12.39 -4.20
CA ASP A 113 -22.04 10.94 -4.39
C ASP A 113 -20.68 10.24 -4.40
N PHE A 114 -19.69 10.84 -5.06
CA PHE A 114 -18.34 10.33 -5.08
C PHE A 114 -17.74 10.27 -3.67
N LEU A 115 -17.77 11.37 -2.92
CA LEU A 115 -17.17 11.45 -1.58
C LEU A 115 -17.89 10.59 -0.54
N LEU A 116 -19.23 10.56 -0.55
CA LEU A 116 -20.01 9.87 0.48
C LEU A 116 -20.27 8.40 0.16
N CYS A 117 -20.40 8.03 -1.12
CA CYS A 117 -20.82 6.68 -1.51
C CYS A 117 -19.71 5.89 -2.19
N ARG A 118 -19.04 6.45 -3.20
CA ARG A 118 -18.07 5.70 -4.01
C ARG A 118 -16.72 5.56 -3.31
N LEU A 119 -16.16 6.65 -2.80
CA LEU A 119 -14.85 6.69 -2.15
C LEU A 119 -14.77 5.73 -0.94
N PRO A 120 -15.73 5.69 0.01
CA PRO A 120 -15.66 4.76 1.13
C PRO A 120 -15.77 3.30 0.72
N ARG A 121 -16.54 2.98 -0.33
CA ARG A 121 -16.63 1.62 -0.88
C ARG A 121 -15.31 1.20 -1.51
N MET A 122 -14.68 2.09 -2.29
CA MET A 122 -13.36 1.85 -2.88
C MET A 122 -12.31 1.63 -1.81
N ALA A 123 -12.28 2.51 -0.79
CA ALA A 123 -11.38 2.40 0.35
C ALA A 123 -11.54 1.04 1.06
N ARG A 124 -12.77 0.63 1.39
CA ARG A 124 -13.03 -0.68 2.02
C ARG A 124 -12.58 -1.87 1.17
N ALA A 125 -12.61 -1.76 -0.15
CA ALA A 125 -12.19 -2.82 -1.05
C ALA A 125 -10.66 -2.88 -1.22
N LEU A 126 -9.96 -1.77 -1.04
CA LEU A 126 -8.50 -1.66 -1.21
C LEU A 126 -7.72 -1.95 0.07
N PHE A 127 -8.27 -1.55 1.22
CA PHE A 127 -7.56 -1.55 2.49
C PHE A 127 -8.09 -2.64 3.42
N TRP A 128 -7.19 -3.49 3.92
CA TRP A 128 -7.55 -4.49 4.93
C TRP A 128 -7.68 -3.88 6.31
N LEU A 129 -6.98 -2.77 6.54
CA LEU A 129 -7.06 -2.00 7.77
C LEU A 129 -8.09 -0.89 7.56
N PRO A 130 -9.25 -0.96 8.22
CA PRO A 130 -10.31 0.03 8.00
C PRO A 130 -9.88 1.42 8.48
N PHE A 131 -10.41 2.40 7.76
CA PHE A 131 -10.46 3.79 8.19
C PHE A 131 -11.34 3.92 9.43
N GLU A 132 -11.08 4.96 10.23
CA GLU A 132 -12.00 5.34 11.27
C GLU A 132 -13.37 5.67 10.65
N ASP A 133 -14.42 5.06 11.18
CA ASP A 133 -15.79 5.31 10.76
C ASP A 133 -16.31 6.51 11.54
N PHE A 134 -16.44 7.67 10.90
CA PHE A 134 -16.82 8.91 11.57
C PHE A 134 -18.30 9.00 11.90
N SER A 135 -19.13 8.15 11.28
CA SER A 135 -20.55 8.05 11.65
C SER A 135 -20.71 7.51 13.08
N SER A 136 -19.72 6.75 13.55
CA SER A 136 -19.59 6.33 14.93
C SER A 136 -18.11 6.04 15.23
N TYR A 137 -17.39 7.11 15.61
CA TYR A 137 -15.95 7.09 15.90
C TYR A 137 -15.56 5.87 16.75
N PHE A 138 -16.33 5.62 17.82
CA PHE A 138 -16.11 4.48 18.71
C PHE A 138 -16.16 3.13 17.98
N THR A 139 -17.19 2.90 17.15
CA THR A 139 -17.29 1.64 16.38
C THR A 139 -16.24 1.53 15.27
N GLY A 140 -15.80 2.65 14.70
CA GLY A 140 -14.71 2.72 13.74
C GLY A 140 -13.37 2.31 14.35
N THR A 141 -13.03 2.92 15.49
CA THR A 141 -11.82 2.61 16.26
C THR A 141 -11.83 1.15 16.74
N GLU A 142 -12.97 0.64 17.22
CA GLU A 142 -13.09 -0.77 17.62
C GLU A 142 -12.86 -1.74 16.46
N LYS A 143 -13.49 -1.52 15.30
CA LYS A 143 -13.27 -2.36 14.10
C LYS A 143 -11.82 -2.33 13.65
N ARG A 144 -11.17 -1.17 13.70
CA ARG A 144 -9.74 -1.01 13.38
C ARG A 144 -8.87 -1.79 14.37
N MET A 145 -9.10 -1.62 15.67
CA MET A 145 -8.38 -2.38 16.70
C MET A 145 -8.59 -3.88 16.55
N GLN A 146 -9.81 -4.33 16.24
CA GLN A 146 -10.11 -5.73 15.99
C GLN A 146 -9.35 -6.26 14.77
N ALA A 147 -9.31 -5.51 13.67
CA ALA A 147 -8.54 -5.88 12.48
C ALA A 147 -7.04 -6.01 12.81
N ILE A 148 -6.46 -5.05 13.53
CA ILE A 148 -5.07 -5.12 13.99
C ILE A 148 -4.87 -6.36 14.85
N ARG A 149 -5.67 -6.54 15.90
CA ARG A 149 -5.58 -7.70 16.81
C ARG A 149 -5.69 -9.03 16.08
N SER A 150 -6.54 -9.12 15.06
CA SER A 150 -6.69 -10.33 14.25
C SER A 150 -5.49 -10.61 13.36
N PHE A 151 -4.81 -9.55 12.88
CA PHE A 151 -3.66 -9.67 11.99
C PHE A 151 -2.33 -9.87 12.73
N MET A 152 -2.19 -9.33 13.95
CA MET A 152 -0.93 -9.37 14.71
C MET A 152 -0.33 -10.79 14.86
N PRO A 153 -1.12 -11.86 15.17
CA PRO A 153 -0.58 -13.21 15.26
C PRO A 153 0.04 -13.69 13.94
N ASP A 154 -0.66 -13.49 12.82
CA ASP A 154 -0.18 -13.88 11.50
C ASP A 154 1.04 -13.06 11.08
N PHE A 155 1.07 -11.78 11.45
CA PHE A 155 2.21 -10.91 11.20
C PHE A 155 3.47 -11.41 11.91
N PHE A 156 3.40 -11.70 13.20
CA PHE A 156 4.56 -12.24 13.93
C PHE A 156 4.97 -13.61 13.42
N ALA A 157 4.01 -14.52 13.20
CA ALA A 157 4.30 -15.83 12.63
C ALA A 157 4.94 -15.75 11.23
N ALA A 158 4.62 -14.72 10.45
CA ALA A 158 5.26 -14.47 9.17
C ALA A 158 6.71 -13.99 9.32
N LEU A 159 6.99 -13.10 10.28
CA LEU A 159 8.35 -12.66 10.58
C LEU A 159 9.23 -13.80 11.09
N ASP A 160 8.70 -14.68 11.94
CA ASP A 160 9.42 -15.86 12.45
C ASP A 160 9.87 -16.82 11.34
N ARG A 161 9.18 -16.82 10.19
CA ARG A 161 9.53 -17.63 9.02
C ARG A 161 10.64 -17.01 8.16
N MET A 162 11.12 -15.81 8.49
CA MET A 162 12.15 -15.07 7.73
C MET A 162 13.48 -15.07 8.49
N PRO A 163 14.25 -16.18 8.47
CA PRO A 163 15.42 -16.38 9.34
C PRO A 163 16.58 -15.41 9.06
N ASN A 164 16.59 -14.76 7.89
CA ASN A 164 17.63 -13.81 7.49
C ASN A 164 17.18 -12.34 7.62
N LEU A 165 16.03 -12.09 8.23
CA LEU A 165 15.52 -10.74 8.47
C LEU A 165 16.46 -9.98 9.42
N ARG A 166 16.88 -8.78 9.01
CA ARG A 166 17.82 -7.93 9.75
C ARG A 166 17.28 -6.52 10.00
N GLU A 167 16.35 -6.08 9.16
CA GLU A 167 15.81 -4.73 9.19
C GLU A 167 14.29 -4.78 9.13
N PHE A 168 13.64 -4.11 10.08
CA PHE A 168 12.25 -3.70 9.98
C PHE A 168 12.22 -2.18 10.04
N ALA A 169 11.67 -1.54 9.00
CA ALA A 169 11.64 -0.09 8.87
C ALA A 169 10.24 0.41 8.51
N SER A 170 9.93 1.64 8.88
CA SER A 170 8.74 2.35 8.41
C SER A 170 9.15 3.48 7.48
N ARG A 171 8.44 3.65 6.36
CA ARG A 171 8.74 4.69 5.36
C ARG A 171 7.48 5.21 4.69
N PRO A 172 7.43 6.49 4.30
CA PRO A 172 6.36 7.02 3.47
C PRO A 172 6.22 6.26 2.15
N MET A 173 4.98 5.93 1.79
CA MET A 173 4.64 5.33 0.51
C MET A 173 4.92 6.31 -0.62
N HIS A 174 5.62 5.84 -1.66
CA HIS A 174 6.02 6.70 -2.77
C HIS A 174 4.79 7.24 -3.53
N PRO A 175 4.72 8.54 -3.86
CA PRO A 175 3.52 9.19 -4.43
C PRO A 175 3.17 8.76 -5.86
N LYS A 176 4.10 8.11 -6.57
CA LYS A 176 3.86 7.51 -7.89
C LYS A 176 3.40 6.05 -7.83
N ARG A 177 3.12 5.52 -6.63
CA ARG A 177 2.67 4.14 -6.49
C ARG A 177 1.28 3.99 -7.11
N GLU A 178 1.16 3.10 -8.07
CA GLU A 178 -0.13 2.69 -8.60
C GLU A 178 -0.82 1.77 -7.59
N LEU A 179 -2.05 2.11 -7.23
CA LEU A 179 -2.90 1.24 -6.45
C LEU A 179 -3.84 0.54 -7.46
N VAL A 180 -3.76 -0.78 -7.50
CA VAL A 180 -4.54 -1.59 -8.45
C VAL A 180 -5.99 -1.62 -8.00
N GLN A 181 -6.91 -1.25 -8.89
CA GLN A 181 -8.35 -1.30 -8.60
C GLN A 181 -8.81 -2.75 -8.37
N PRO A 182 -9.67 -3.01 -7.36
CA PRO A 182 -10.35 -4.29 -7.25
C PRO A 182 -11.29 -4.45 -8.44
N SER A 183 -11.20 -5.60 -9.11
CA SER A 183 -11.98 -5.96 -10.30
C SER A 183 -13.48 -5.85 -10.00
N GLY A 184 -14.16 -4.89 -10.63
CA GLY A 184 -15.61 -4.67 -10.46
C GLY A 184 -16.07 -3.21 -10.51
N LEU A 185 -15.15 -2.25 -10.49
CA LEU A 185 -15.46 -0.83 -10.64
C LEU A 185 -15.13 -0.40 -12.08
N SER A 186 -16.16 -0.23 -12.92
CA SER A 186 -16.03 0.04 -14.37
C SER A 186 -15.49 1.42 -14.76
N THR A 187 -14.97 2.21 -13.82
CA THR A 187 -14.55 3.60 -14.11
C THR A 187 -13.09 3.83 -13.68
N PRO A 188 -12.21 4.28 -14.59
CA PRO A 188 -10.84 4.67 -14.25
C PRO A 188 -10.86 6.03 -13.53
N LEU A 189 -11.40 6.08 -12.31
CA LEU A 189 -11.48 7.29 -11.46
C LEU A 189 -10.21 7.52 -10.62
N TYR A 190 -9.17 6.73 -10.89
CA TYR A 190 -7.97 6.66 -10.06
C TYR A 190 -6.99 7.85 -10.08
N PRO A 191 -7.06 8.84 -10.99
CA PRO A 191 -6.24 10.04 -10.83
C PRO A 191 -6.61 10.79 -9.54
N MET A 192 -7.90 10.79 -9.16
CA MET A 192 -8.43 11.71 -8.16
C MET A 192 -8.25 11.21 -6.72
N THR A 193 -8.37 9.91 -6.41
CA THR A 193 -8.09 9.38 -5.06
C THR A 193 -6.64 9.56 -4.67
N CYS A 194 -5.70 9.16 -5.54
CA CYS A 194 -4.29 9.42 -5.33
C CYS A 194 -4.01 10.94 -5.26
N GLN A 195 -4.68 11.77 -6.05
CA GLN A 195 -4.53 13.23 -5.96
C GLN A 195 -5.08 13.82 -4.65
N ILE A 196 -6.22 13.34 -4.14
CA ILE A 196 -6.81 13.79 -2.86
C ILE A 196 -5.87 13.41 -1.70
N PHE A 197 -5.31 12.19 -1.71
CA PHE A 197 -4.29 11.80 -0.73
C PHE A 197 -2.98 12.59 -0.91
N ARG A 198 -2.61 12.99 -2.14
CA ARG A 198 -1.40 13.78 -2.43
C ARG A 198 -1.55 15.28 -2.16
N GLN A 199 -2.74 15.86 -2.31
CA GLN A 199 -2.99 17.27 -2.06
C GLN A 199 -2.86 17.60 -0.57
N ASN A 200 -3.25 16.68 0.31
CA ASN A 200 -3.04 16.82 1.76
C ASN A 200 -1.56 16.83 2.16
N ILE A 201 -0.69 16.07 1.46
CA ILE A 201 0.77 16.08 1.70
C ILE A 201 1.38 17.46 1.39
N THR A 202 0.88 18.12 0.35
CA THR A 202 1.49 19.37 -0.15
C THR A 202 1.11 20.58 0.73
N GLN A 203 -0.08 20.57 1.33
CA GLN A 203 -0.51 21.66 2.24
C GLN A 203 0.24 21.68 3.58
N ILE A 204 0.76 20.54 4.03
CA ILE A 204 1.51 20.43 5.29
C ILE A 204 2.91 21.07 5.14
N GLN A 205 3.56 20.93 3.99
CA GLN A 205 4.88 21.53 3.74
C GLN A 205 4.84 23.07 3.65
N THR A 206 3.72 23.67 3.28
CA THR A 206 3.55 25.13 3.19
C THR A 206 3.19 25.81 4.51
N ARG A 207 2.94 25.07 5.60
CA ARG A 207 2.58 25.63 6.92
C ARG A 207 3.74 25.69 7.93
N HIS A 208 4.92 25.24 7.54
CA HIS A 208 6.15 25.31 8.36
C HIS A 208 7.29 26.09 7.68
N GLY A 209 6.95 27.02 6.77
CA GLY A 209 7.86 28.05 6.25
C GLY A 209 7.60 29.39 6.90
#